data_AF-A0A1F1CJG7-F1
#
_entry.id   AF-A0A1F1CJG7-F1
#
_cell.length_a   1.000
_cell.length_b   1.000
_cell.length_c   1.000
_cell.angle_alpha   90.00
_cell.angle_beta   90.00
_cell.angle_gamma   90.00
#
_symmetry.space_group_name_H-M   'P 1'
#
loop_
_entity.id
_entity.type
_entity.pdbx_description
1 polymer ?
#
loop_
_entity_poly.entity_id
_entity_poly.type
_entity_poly.pdbx_seq_one_letter_code
_entity_poly.pdbx_strand_id
1 'polypeptide(L)'
;MYRVIEMYGDCEPWWFLEGWEEDIVSSRKFEDYYQALKYYKQKWLELNEHFPSYKSRSDLMTIFWDTKEQEWCEDCSEDVQLFHSIVLLEDEHKIPKSKLRPGYEKERGSRKHRSCQYTLDSKKGTTLS
;
A
#
# COMPACT_ATOMS: atom_id res chain seq x y z
N MET A 1 -3.40 -11.60 -16.48
CA MET A 1 -2.11 -10.92 -16.25
C MET A 1 -2.01 -10.55 -14.76
N TYR A 2 -0.86 -10.74 -14.13
CA TYR A 2 -0.63 -10.33 -12.74
C TYR A 2 0.38 -9.19 -12.68
N ARG A 3 0.22 -8.29 -11.70
CA ARG A 3 1.11 -7.14 -11.51
C ARG A 3 1.44 -7.00 -10.04
N VAL A 4 2.72 -6.97 -9.70
CA VAL A 4 3.17 -6.58 -8.36
C VAL A 4 3.62 -5.13 -8.43
N ILE A 5 3.09 -4.30 -7.54
CA ILE A 5 3.29 -2.85 -7.50
C ILE A 5 3.88 -2.49 -6.15
N GLU A 6 4.92 -1.66 -6.15
CA GLU A 6 5.44 -0.97 -4.97
C GLU A 6 5.01 0.50 -5.04
N MET A 7 4.47 1.05 -3.95
CA MET A 7 4.01 2.44 -3.89
C MET A 7 4.52 3.14 -2.64
N TYR A 8 4.59 4.46 -2.69
CA TYR A 8 5.01 5.32 -1.58
C TYR A 8 4.11 6.54 -1.49
N GLY A 9 3.56 6.82 -0.30
CA GLY A 9 2.64 7.95 -0.12
C GLY A 9 2.21 8.19 1.33
N ASP A 10 1.40 9.22 1.53
CA ASP A 10 1.04 9.87 2.81
C ASP A 10 -0.40 9.58 3.29
N CYS A 11 -1.16 8.81 2.51
CA CYS A 11 -2.56 8.49 2.74
C CYS A 11 -2.73 7.00 3.12
N GLU A 12 -3.83 6.53 3.72
CA GLU A 12 -4.21 5.10 3.79
C GLU A 12 -5.71 4.99 4.14
N PRO A 13 -6.52 4.14 3.47
CA PRO A 13 -6.26 3.36 2.26
C PRO A 13 -6.52 4.17 0.98
N TRP A 14 -5.55 4.23 0.06
CA TRP A 14 -5.73 4.99 -1.20
C TRP A 14 -5.66 4.15 -2.47
N TRP A 15 -5.42 2.85 -2.35
CA TRP A 15 -5.48 1.94 -3.49
C TRP A 15 -6.82 2.04 -4.20
N PHE A 16 -6.77 2.18 -5.53
CA PHE A 16 -7.94 2.29 -6.40
C PHE A 16 -8.80 3.55 -6.16
N LEU A 17 -8.31 4.54 -5.42
CA LEU A 17 -8.86 5.90 -5.47
C LEU A 17 -8.34 6.62 -6.73
N GLU A 18 -8.97 7.71 -7.16
CA GLU A 18 -8.47 8.49 -8.30
C GLU A 18 -7.02 8.95 -8.05
N GLY A 19 -6.15 8.90 -9.08
CA GLY A 19 -4.75 9.31 -8.96
C GLY A 19 -3.84 8.37 -8.16
N TRP A 20 -4.32 7.23 -7.64
CA TRP A 20 -3.49 6.29 -6.86
C TRP A 20 -2.25 5.76 -7.61
N GLU A 21 -2.31 5.74 -8.95
CA GLU A 21 -1.20 5.29 -9.79
C GLU A 21 0.01 6.25 -9.77
N GLU A 22 -0.20 7.50 -9.34
CA GLU A 22 0.87 8.50 -9.23
C GLU A 22 1.86 8.16 -8.11
N ASP A 23 1.43 7.36 -7.12
CA ASP A 23 2.27 6.91 -6.01
C ASP A 23 3.09 5.65 -6.36
N ILE A 24 2.97 5.12 -7.59
CA ILE A 24 3.69 3.92 -8.02
C ILE A 24 5.17 4.22 -8.19
N VAL A 25 5.99 3.59 -7.35
CA VAL A 25 7.46 3.66 -7.42
C VAL A 25 8.02 2.58 -8.34
N SER A 26 7.42 1.39 -8.31
CA SER A 26 7.86 0.25 -9.11
C SER A 26 6.67 -0.61 -9.52
N SER A 27 6.76 -1.25 -10.68
CA SER A 27 5.81 -2.30 -11.03
C SER A 27 6.41 -3.38 -11.90
N ARG A 28 5.95 -4.62 -11.69
CA ARG A 28 6.40 -5.79 -12.44
C ARG A 28 5.24 -6.68 -12.82
N LYS A 29 5.17 -7.04 -14.10
CA LYS A 29 4.13 -7.88 -14.68
C LYS A 29 4.56 -9.35 -14.75
N PHE A 30 3.59 -10.26 -14.65
CA PHE A 30 3.76 -11.71 -14.66
C PHE A 30 2.58 -12.37 -15.36
N GLU A 31 2.85 -13.42 -16.13
CA GLU A 31 1.78 -14.25 -16.72
C GLU A 31 1.24 -15.29 -15.73
N ASP A 32 2.11 -15.78 -14.83
CA ASP A 32 1.76 -16.80 -13.85
C ASP A 32 1.55 -16.22 -12.45
N TYR A 33 0.48 -16.68 -11.79
CA TYR A 33 0.11 -16.24 -10.45
C TYR A 33 1.17 -16.59 -9.41
N TYR A 34 1.74 -17.80 -9.48
CA TYR A 34 2.70 -18.26 -8.48
C TYR A 34 4.06 -17.56 -8.62
N GLN A 35 4.46 -17.18 -9.84
CA GLN A 35 5.60 -16.29 -10.08
C GLN A 35 5.37 -14.91 -9.46
N ALA A 36 4.20 -14.31 -9.68
CA ALA A 36 3.84 -13.03 -9.06
C ALA A 36 3.83 -13.13 -7.53
N LEU A 37 3.22 -14.19 -6.98
CA LEU A 37 3.16 -14.44 -5.54
C LEU A 37 4.54 -14.67 -4.92
N LYS A 38 5.43 -15.37 -5.62
CA LYS A 38 6.83 -15.55 -5.19
C LYS A 38 7.55 -14.22 -5.12
N TYR A 39 7.38 -13.37 -6.13
CA TYR A 39 7.99 -12.03 -6.15
C TYR A 39 7.39 -11.11 -5.08
N TYR A 40 6.07 -11.12 -4.91
CA TYR A 40 5.39 -10.43 -3.81
C TYR A 40 5.96 -10.83 -2.45
N LYS A 41 6.11 -12.13 -2.19
CA LYS A 41 6.68 -12.63 -0.93
C LYS A 41 8.12 -12.17 -0.72
N GLN A 42 8.92 -12.14 -1.79
CA GLN A 42 10.28 -11.60 -1.73
C GLN A 42 10.27 -10.13 -1.30
N LYS A 43 9.46 -9.29 -1.97
CA LYS A 43 9.30 -7.88 -1.63
C LYS A 43 8.77 -7.66 -0.22
N TRP A 44 7.84 -8.50 0.21
CA TRP A 44 7.32 -8.47 1.57
C TRP A 44 8.42 -8.70 2.61
N LEU A 45 9.31 -9.67 2.37
CA LEU A 45 10.43 -9.94 3.26
C LEU A 45 11.44 -8.78 3.28
N GLU A 46 11.80 -8.26 2.11
CA GLU A 46 12.68 -7.09 1.97
C GLU A 46 12.14 -5.92 2.80
N LEU A 47 10.87 -5.52 2.62
CA LEU A 47 10.29 -4.39 3.36
C LEU A 47 10.11 -4.69 4.86
N ASN A 48 9.76 -5.92 5.22
CA ASN A 48 9.61 -6.31 6.62
C ASN A 48 10.94 -6.28 7.41
N GLU A 49 12.08 -6.40 6.73
CA GLU A 49 13.42 -6.21 7.32
C GLU A 49 13.74 -4.72 7.55
N HIS A 50 13.23 -3.82 6.70
CA HIS A 50 13.51 -2.38 6.77
C HIS A 50 12.57 -1.62 7.70
N PHE A 51 11.30 -2.04 7.81
CA PHE A 51 10.27 -1.28 8.53
C PHE A 51 9.82 -1.97 9.83
N PRO A 52 9.73 -1.23 10.95
CA PRO A 52 9.33 -1.80 12.23
C PRO A 52 7.84 -2.17 12.25
N SER A 53 7.00 -1.49 11.47
CA SER A 53 5.55 -1.70 11.47
C SER A 53 5.03 -2.11 10.10
N TYR A 54 3.99 -2.94 10.09
CA TYR A 54 3.27 -3.32 8.88
C TYR A 54 1.84 -3.75 9.18
N LYS A 55 0.99 -3.72 8.15
CA LYS A 55 -0.34 -4.32 8.14
C LYS A 55 -0.54 -5.01 6.79
N SER A 56 -0.63 -6.33 6.84
CA SER A 56 -0.82 -7.19 5.68
C SER A 56 -2.25 -7.71 5.65
N ARG A 57 -2.87 -7.70 4.47
CA ARG A 57 -4.24 -8.18 4.25
C ARG A 57 -4.24 -9.51 3.50
N SER A 58 -5.34 -10.25 3.61
CA SER A 58 -5.51 -11.52 2.91
C SER A 58 -5.60 -11.38 1.39
N ASP A 59 -5.85 -10.19 0.86
CA ASP A 59 -5.89 -9.89 -0.58
C ASP A 59 -4.54 -9.45 -1.17
N LEU A 60 -3.43 -9.78 -0.50
CA LEU A 60 -2.05 -9.49 -0.97
C LEU A 60 -1.82 -7.99 -1.18
N MET A 61 -2.30 -7.21 -0.22
CA MET A 61 -2.04 -5.78 -0.07
C MET A 61 -1.42 -5.57 1.30
N THR A 62 -0.22 -4.99 1.35
CA THR A 62 0.50 -4.72 2.59
C THR A 62 1.01 -3.30 2.60
N ILE A 63 0.87 -2.63 3.75
CA ILE A 63 1.61 -1.41 4.08
C ILE A 63 2.68 -1.67 5.12
N PHE A 64 3.73 -0.85 5.06
CA PHE A 64 4.87 -0.80 5.94
C PHE A 64 5.14 0.66 6.32
N TRP A 65 5.58 0.90 7.56
CA TRP A 65 5.94 2.24 8.01
C TRP A 65 6.90 2.23 9.20
N ASP A 66 7.68 3.30 9.33
CA ASP A 66 8.36 3.71 10.56
C ASP A 66 7.69 4.99 11.07
N THR A 67 7.34 5.04 12.35
CA THR A 67 6.75 6.23 12.98
C THR A 67 7.68 7.45 12.95
N LYS A 68 8.96 7.25 12.65
CA LYS A 68 9.94 8.33 12.45
C LYS A 68 9.97 8.87 11.03
N GLU A 69 9.35 8.17 10.07
CA GLU A 69 9.28 8.56 8.68
C GLU A 69 7.99 9.36 8.45
N GLN A 70 8.11 10.68 8.55
CA GLN A 70 7.01 11.63 8.44
C GLN A 70 7.41 12.80 7.53
N GLU A 71 6.41 13.46 6.96
CA GLU A 71 6.59 14.71 6.23
C GLU A 71 5.66 15.79 6.75
N TRP A 72 6.13 17.04 6.68
CA TRP A 72 5.29 18.19 6.98
C TRP A 72 4.28 18.39 5.84
N CYS A 73 2.99 18.27 6.16
CA CYS A 73 1.92 18.56 5.23
C CYS A 73 1.39 19.97 5.49
N GLU A 74 1.58 20.89 4.54
CA GLU A 74 1.12 22.28 4.66
C GLU A 74 -0.42 22.37 4.84
N ASP A 75 -1.17 21.57 4.08
CA ASP A 75 -2.63 21.57 4.14
C ASP A 75 -3.16 21.08 5.50
N CYS A 76 -2.47 20.10 6.10
CA CYS A 76 -2.79 19.61 7.45
C CYS A 76 -2.19 20.49 8.55
N SER A 77 -1.17 21.29 8.25
CA SER A 77 -0.34 22.04 9.20
C SER A 77 0.22 21.14 10.32
N GLU A 78 0.56 19.89 9.99
CA GLU A 78 1.06 18.87 10.91
C GLU A 78 1.92 17.84 10.16
N ASP A 79 2.73 17.07 10.90
CA ASP A 79 3.48 15.93 10.36
C ASP A 79 2.53 14.76 10.05
N VAL A 80 2.58 14.28 8.81
CA VAL A 80 1.83 13.11 8.32
C VAL A 80 2.76 11.91 8.13
N GLN A 81 2.21 10.72 8.33
CA GLN A 81 2.92 9.46 8.20
C GLN A 81 3.09 9.08 6.74
N LEU A 82 4.31 8.69 6.38
CA LEU A 82 4.64 8.11 5.09
C LEU A 82 4.56 6.58 5.15
N PHE A 83 4.04 5.98 4.07
CA PHE A 83 3.84 4.54 3.95
C PHE A 83 4.51 4.00 2.71
N HIS A 84 5.09 2.81 2.86
CA HIS A 84 5.55 1.97 1.77
C HIS A 84 4.56 0.84 1.59
N SER A 85 4.09 0.59 0.39
CA SER A 85 3.12 -0.49 0.15
C SER A 85 3.55 -1.43 -0.96
N ILE A 86 3.10 -2.68 -0.85
CA ILE A 86 3.16 -3.66 -1.94
C ILE A 86 1.78 -4.23 -2.20
N VAL A 87 1.47 -4.41 -3.47
CA VAL A 87 0.18 -4.93 -3.92
C VAL A 87 0.39 -5.95 -5.02
N LEU A 88 -0.31 -7.08 -4.96
CA LEU A 88 -0.45 -8.00 -6.08
C LEU A 88 -1.85 -7.87 -6.69
N LEU A 89 -1.90 -7.53 -7.97
CA LEU A 89 -3.13 -7.39 -8.76
C LEU A 89 -3.29 -8.51 -9.77
N GLU A 90 -4.53 -8.77 -10.16
CA GLU A 90 -4.92 -9.59 -11.31
C GLU A 90 -5.74 -8.72 -12.27
N ASP A 91 -5.26 -8.60 -13.51
CA ASP A 91 -5.88 -7.80 -14.57
C ASP A 91 -6.22 -6.37 -14.12
N GLU A 92 -5.27 -5.72 -13.41
CA GLU A 92 -5.40 -4.38 -12.80
C GLU A 92 -6.47 -4.27 -11.69
N HIS A 93 -7.00 -5.39 -11.21
CA HIS A 93 -7.97 -5.46 -10.10
C HIS A 93 -7.39 -6.20 -8.90
N LYS A 94 -8.06 -6.06 -7.74
CA LYS A 94 -7.77 -6.88 -6.55
C LYS A 94 -7.88 -8.36 -6.91
N ILE A 95 -7.02 -9.19 -6.30
CA ILE A 95 -7.13 -10.63 -6.48
C ILE A 95 -8.53 -11.14 -6.09
N PRO A 96 -9.09 -12.10 -6.83
CA PRO A 96 -10.41 -12.65 -6.53
C PRO A 96 -10.40 -13.44 -5.22
N LYS A 97 -11.60 -13.63 -4.65
CA LYS A 97 -11.80 -14.36 -3.39
C LYS A 97 -11.14 -15.74 -3.37
N SER A 98 -11.11 -16.43 -4.52
CA SER A 98 -10.49 -17.75 -4.69
C SER A 98 -8.97 -17.76 -4.51
N LYS A 99 -8.32 -16.60 -4.61
CA LYS A 99 -6.86 -16.42 -4.47
C LYS A 99 -6.46 -15.69 -3.18
N LEU A 100 -7.42 -15.42 -2.28
CA LEU A 100 -7.12 -14.87 -0.97
C LEU A 100 -6.16 -15.79 -0.21
N ARG A 101 -5.29 -15.16 0.58
CA ARG A 101 -4.28 -15.81 1.39
C ARG A 101 -4.48 -15.40 2.86
N PRO A 102 -5.44 -16.00 3.59
CA PRO A 102 -5.68 -15.65 5.00
C PRO A 102 -4.43 -15.74 5.88
N GLY A 103 -3.50 -16.66 5.59
CA GLY A 103 -2.22 -16.75 6.30
C GLY A 103 -1.26 -15.56 6.12
N TYR A 104 -1.58 -14.63 5.21
CA TYR A 104 -0.85 -13.36 5.05
C TYR A 104 -1.49 -12.23 5.87
N GLU A 105 -2.69 -12.42 6.41
CA GLU A 105 -3.34 -11.42 7.23
C GLU A 105 -2.68 -11.37 8.61
N LYS A 106 -1.93 -10.30 8.86
CA LYS A 106 -1.16 -10.08 10.08
C LYS A 106 -0.67 -8.63 10.15
N GLU A 107 -0.41 -8.17 11.36
CA GLU A 107 0.09 -6.82 11.61
C GLU A 107 1.16 -6.81 12.71
N ARG A 108 2.02 -5.80 12.66
CA ARG A 108 3.04 -5.48 13.66
C ARG A 108 3.09 -3.96 13.80
N GLY A 109 3.11 -3.46 15.03
CA GLY A 109 3.19 -2.02 15.32
C GLY A 109 1.86 -1.38 15.73
N SER A 110 1.94 -0.13 16.16
CA SER A 110 0.78 0.66 16.63
C SER A 110 0.13 1.40 15.45
N ARG A 111 -1.21 1.45 15.44
CA ARG A 111 -2.00 2.22 14.46
C ARG A 111 -2.12 3.71 14.77
N LYS A 112 -1.34 4.23 15.74
CA LYS A 112 -1.29 5.67 16.01
C LYS A 112 -0.40 6.35 14.97
N HIS A 113 -0.96 6.58 13.80
CA HIS A 113 -0.35 7.35 12.72
C HIS A 113 -1.42 8.26 12.10
N ARG A 114 -0.99 9.39 11.52
CA ARG A 114 -1.87 10.35 10.87
C ARG A 114 -1.62 10.32 9.36
N SER A 115 -2.65 10.00 8.59
CA SER A 115 -2.63 10.12 7.13
C SER A 115 -3.10 11.51 6.71
N CYS A 116 -2.56 12.06 5.62
CA CYS A 116 -3.04 13.31 5.04
C CYS A 116 -4.50 13.18 4.60
N GLN A 117 -5.38 14.01 5.15
CA GLN A 117 -6.81 13.96 4.82
C GLN A 117 -7.10 14.63 3.46
N TYR A 118 -6.36 15.67 3.09
CA TYR A 118 -6.53 16.34 1.80
C TYR A 118 -6.13 15.46 0.62
N THR A 119 -5.01 14.74 0.73
CA THR A 119 -4.62 13.73 -0.27
C THR A 119 -5.70 12.65 -0.38
N LEU A 120 -6.23 12.15 0.74
CA LEU A 120 -7.33 11.19 0.73
C LEU A 120 -8.61 11.74 0.09
N ASP A 121 -8.99 12.98 0.37
CA ASP A 121 -10.24 13.57 -0.11
C ASP A 121 -10.18 13.96 -1.59
N SER A 122 -9.03 14.48 -2.04
CA SER A 122 -8.74 14.70 -3.45
C SER A 122 -8.87 13.40 -4.25
N LYS A 123 -8.24 12.31 -3.77
CA LYS A 123 -8.30 10.99 -4.41
C LYS A 123 -9.71 10.36 -4.36
N LYS A 124 -10.57 10.74 -3.42
CA LYS A 124 -11.99 10.29 -3.38
C LYS A 124 -12.89 11.04 -4.36
N GLY A 125 -12.40 12.08 -5.05
CA GLY A 125 -13.22 12.94 -5.91
C GLY A 125 -14.16 13.86 -5.13
N THR A 126 -13.90 14.09 -3.83
CA THR A 126 -14.68 15.07 -3.05
C THR A 126 -14.15 16.45 -3.38
N THR A 127 -14.76 17.12 -4.36
CA THR A 127 -14.56 18.56 -4.54
C THR A 127 -15.01 19.24 -3.25
N LEU A 128 -14.07 19.82 -2.49
CA LEU A 128 -14.40 20.76 -1.43
C LEU A 128 -15.08 21.96 -2.11
N SER A 129 -16.41 21.94 -2.06
CA SER A 129 -17.30 23.04 -2.45
C SER A 129 -17.21 24.21 -1.49
#